data_AF-A0A7V9DKJ9-F1
#
_entry.id   AF-A0A7V9DKJ9-F1
#
_cell.length_a   1.000
_cell.length_b   1.000
_cell.length_c   1.000
_cell.angle_alpha   90.00
_cell.angle_beta   90.00
_cell.angle_gamma   90.00
#
_symmetry.space_group_name_H-M   'P 1'
#
loop_
_entity.id
_entity.type
_entity.pdbx_description
1 polymer ?
#
loop_
_entity_poly.entity_id
_entity_poly.type
_entity_poly.pdbx_seq_one_letter_code
_entity_poly.pdbx_strand_id
1 'polypeptide(L)'
;MTRLLARASFRSRSTNWLCRWRSAHRADGSDMKTSNESGGSWVRPGERSATTILIGEYGYDLPYFAHMAGSGAVDVLQADVSRCAGITEWLRVAAVAAAHDLAVSAHCAPSLHAHPACAVPNVVHLEYFHDHARVDRLLFDGVLDPNEGMLTPDLTRAGMGLELKRADAERYRRAA
;
A
#
# COMPACT_ATOMS: atom_id res chain seq x y z
N MET A 1 -10.68 -22.63 -2.61
CA MET A 1 -10.43 -21.58 -3.62
C MET A 1 -11.06 -20.28 -3.12
N THR A 2 -10.30 -19.47 -2.40
CA THR A 2 -10.81 -18.26 -1.74
C THR A 2 -10.83 -17.12 -2.75
N ARG A 3 -12.02 -16.70 -3.19
CA ARG A 3 -12.20 -15.50 -4.01
C ARG A 3 -12.11 -14.27 -3.11
N LEU A 4 -11.13 -13.40 -3.32
CA LEU A 4 -11.17 -12.05 -2.77
C LEU A 4 -12.22 -11.24 -3.55
N LEU A 5 -13.26 -10.78 -2.85
CA LEU A 5 -14.25 -9.85 -3.37
C LEU A 5 -14.03 -8.50 -2.70
N ALA A 6 -13.58 -7.49 -3.46
CA ALA A 6 -13.78 -6.10 -3.12
C ALA A 6 -14.42 -5.42 -4.32
N ARG A 7 -15.42 -4.59 -4.05
CA ARG A 7 -16.32 -4.02 -5.05
C ARG A 7 -16.26 -2.51 -4.92
N ALA A 8 -15.62 -1.82 -5.86
CA ALA A 8 -15.62 -0.35 -5.91
C ALA A 8 -16.79 0.17 -6.76
N SER A 9 -17.48 1.21 -6.29
CA SER A 9 -18.45 1.98 -7.08
C SER A 9 -17.91 3.39 -7.30
N PHE A 10 -17.82 3.80 -8.56
CA PHE A 10 -17.22 5.04 -9.02
C PHE A 10 -18.26 6.17 -9.16
N ARG A 11 -17.98 7.35 -8.58
CA ARG A 11 -18.53 8.63 -9.07
C ARG A 11 -17.46 9.73 -9.01
N SER A 12 -17.30 10.37 -10.16
CA SER A 12 -16.35 11.45 -10.45
C SER A 12 -16.74 12.76 -9.76
N ARG A 13 -15.79 13.34 -9.00
CA ARG A 13 -15.23 14.70 -9.12
C ARG A 13 -14.30 14.98 -7.92
N SER A 14 -13.12 15.51 -8.22
CA SER A 14 -12.16 16.15 -7.29
C SER A 14 -11.40 15.21 -6.33
N THR A 15 -10.11 14.98 -6.63
CA THR A 15 -8.96 14.65 -5.74
C THR A 15 -9.08 13.64 -4.57
N ASN A 16 -10.14 12.85 -4.47
CA ASN A 16 -10.27 11.81 -3.44
C ASN A 16 -9.81 10.43 -3.94
N TRP A 17 -8.67 9.99 -3.43
CA TRP A 17 -8.15 8.63 -3.52
C TRP A 17 -8.85 7.77 -2.47
N LEU A 18 -9.84 6.97 -2.88
CA LEU A 18 -10.48 6.00 -1.97
C LEU A 18 -10.97 4.77 -2.73
N CYS A 19 -10.45 3.60 -2.37
CA CYS A 19 -11.16 2.33 -2.55
C CYS A 19 -12.08 2.17 -1.34
N ARG A 20 -13.40 2.16 -1.55
CA ARG A 20 -14.38 2.04 -0.46
C ARG A 20 -14.65 0.57 -0.14
N TRP A 21 -14.50 0.17 1.13
CA TRP A 21 -14.98 -1.11 1.64
C TRP A 21 -16.19 -0.96 2.59
N ARG A 22 -16.96 -2.05 2.73
CA ARG A 22 -18.11 -2.19 3.62
C ARG A 22 -17.96 -3.52 4.37
N SER A 23 -17.59 -3.47 5.65
CA SER A 23 -18.21 -4.23 6.77
C SER A 23 -17.64 -3.79 8.15
N ALA A 24 -18.54 -3.73 9.13
CA ALA A 24 -18.35 -3.71 10.59
C ALA A 24 -17.71 -2.53 11.36
N HIS A 25 -16.99 -1.56 10.79
CA HIS A 25 -16.56 -0.36 11.55
C HIS A 25 -17.05 0.95 10.93
N ARG A 26 -17.47 1.89 11.80
CA ARG A 26 -18.32 3.05 11.45
C ARG A 26 -17.67 3.91 10.38
N ALA A 27 -18.45 4.19 9.35
CA ALA A 27 -18.09 5.02 8.22
C ALA A 27 -18.17 6.50 8.56
N ASP A 28 -17.05 7.22 8.49
CA ASP A 28 -17.06 8.65 8.17
C ASP A 28 -16.32 8.99 6.86
N GLY A 29 -15.67 8.00 6.22
CA GLY A 29 -15.07 8.16 4.90
C GLY A 29 -13.88 9.13 4.88
N SER A 30 -13.32 9.44 6.05
CA SER A 30 -12.12 10.24 6.19
C SER A 30 -10.94 9.32 6.54
N ASP A 31 -9.97 9.22 5.64
CA ASP A 31 -8.66 8.63 5.91
C ASP A 31 -7.66 9.79 5.94
N MET A 32 -6.97 9.99 7.06
CA MET A 32 -5.93 11.01 7.18
C MET A 32 -4.58 10.36 7.04
N LYS A 33 -3.86 10.71 5.96
CA LYS A 33 -2.43 10.49 5.86
C LYS A 33 -1.71 11.66 6.52
N THR A 34 -1.01 11.43 7.61
CA THR A 34 -0.14 12.45 8.21
C THR A 34 1.27 12.28 7.67
N SER A 35 1.82 13.31 7.03
CA SER A 35 3.24 13.35 6.64
C SER A 35 4.12 13.33 7.89
N ASN A 36 5.21 12.56 7.85
CA ASN A 36 6.13 12.40 9.00
C ASN A 36 7.03 13.63 9.24
N GLU A 37 6.86 14.70 8.46
CA GLU A 37 7.61 15.95 8.58
C GLU A 37 6.75 17.04 9.26
N SER A 38 7.29 17.52 10.39
CA SER A 38 6.93 18.73 11.17
C SER A 38 5.52 18.87 11.80
N GLY A 39 5.47 18.64 13.12
CA GLY A 39 4.79 19.55 14.06
C GLY A 39 3.26 19.48 14.22
N GLY A 40 2.59 18.44 13.71
CA GLY A 40 1.16 18.21 13.97
C GLY A 40 0.90 17.58 15.33
N SER A 41 -0.18 18.00 16.00
CA SER A 41 -0.67 17.39 17.25
C SER A 41 -0.86 15.88 17.09
N TRP A 42 0.04 15.07 17.64
CA TRP A 42 -0.15 13.64 17.78
C TRP A 42 -1.47 13.38 18.53
N VAL A 43 -2.31 12.48 18.00
CA VAL A 43 -3.41 11.93 18.80
C VAL A 43 -2.78 11.31 20.04
N ARG A 44 -3.28 11.69 21.22
CA ARG A 44 -2.72 11.18 22.47
C ARG A 44 -2.92 9.67 22.53
N PRO A 45 -1.90 8.90 22.96
CA PRO A 45 -2.06 7.46 23.15
C PRO A 45 -3.31 7.16 23.98
N GLY A 46 -4.26 6.39 23.41
CA GLY A 46 -5.51 6.00 24.06
C GLY A 46 -6.77 6.79 23.66
N GLU A 47 -6.65 7.91 22.95
CA GLU A 47 -7.82 8.57 22.34
C GLU A 47 -8.04 8.03 20.92
N ARG A 48 -9.23 7.45 20.64
CA ARG A 48 -9.57 7.01 19.28
C ARG A 48 -10.12 8.19 18.49
N SER A 49 -9.43 8.53 17.39
CA SER A 49 -9.93 9.45 16.38
C SER A 49 -11.17 8.87 15.70
N ALA A 50 -12.06 9.74 15.19
CA ALA A 50 -13.16 9.31 14.33
C ALA A 50 -12.66 8.84 12.95
N THR A 51 -11.53 9.40 12.51
CA THR A 51 -10.82 9.15 11.26
C THR A 51 -9.74 8.09 11.47
N THR A 52 -9.63 7.14 10.54
CA THR A 52 -8.54 6.14 10.53
C THR A 52 -7.19 6.80 10.29
N ILE A 53 -6.20 6.50 11.14
CA ILE A 53 -4.83 7.00 11.06
C ILE A 53 -3.92 5.98 10.38
N LEU A 54 -3.36 6.37 9.23
CA LEU A 54 -2.40 5.59 8.44
C LEU A 54 -1.02 6.25 8.49
N ILE A 55 0.01 5.52 8.99
CA ILE A 55 1.39 6.02 9.07
C ILE A 55 2.39 4.89 8.82
N GLY A 56 3.53 5.22 8.22
CA GLY A 56 4.69 4.33 8.12
C GLY A 56 5.38 4.31 6.75
N GLU A 57 4.92 5.13 5.79
CA GLU A 57 5.48 5.23 4.43
C GLU A 57 6.98 5.60 4.38
N TYR A 58 7.54 6.16 5.46
CA TYR A 58 8.97 6.47 5.60
C TYR A 58 9.71 5.50 6.53
N GLY A 59 9.11 4.37 6.89
CA GLY A 59 9.79 3.33 7.65
C GLY A 59 10.77 2.55 6.79
N TYR A 60 12.00 2.38 7.29
CA TYR A 60 13.09 1.73 6.57
C TYR A 60 13.46 0.35 7.12
N ASP A 61 13.25 0.11 8.42
CA ASP A 61 13.67 -1.11 9.09
C ASP A 61 12.60 -1.66 10.06
N LEU A 62 12.70 -2.93 10.41
CA LEU A 62 11.73 -3.58 11.30
C LEU A 62 11.63 -2.95 12.70
N PRO A 63 12.72 -2.48 13.35
CA PRO A 63 12.63 -1.78 14.64
C PRO A 63 11.72 -0.54 14.58
N TYR A 64 11.79 0.27 13.51
CA TYR A 64 10.88 1.39 13.31
C TYR A 64 9.42 0.93 13.31
N PHE A 65 9.11 -0.11 12.52
CA PHE A 65 7.72 -0.61 12.41
C PHE A 65 7.22 -1.27 13.69
N ALA A 66 8.09 -1.96 14.44
CA ALA A 66 7.74 -2.52 15.74
C ALA A 66 7.43 -1.42 16.77
N HIS A 67 8.22 -0.33 16.77
CA HIS A 67 7.94 0.82 17.63
C HIS A 67 6.62 1.50 17.27
N MET A 68 6.37 1.73 15.97
CA MET A 68 5.12 2.32 15.48
C MET A 68 3.91 1.46 15.85
N ALA A 69 3.97 0.14 15.64
CA ALA A 69 2.89 -0.78 15.97
C ALA A 69 2.60 -0.83 17.48
N GLY A 70 3.64 -0.72 18.32
CA GLY A 70 3.49 -0.68 19.78
C GLY A 70 3.06 0.67 20.36
N SER A 71 3.05 1.75 19.56
CA SER A 71 2.82 3.11 20.06
C SER A 71 1.35 3.40 20.42
N GLY A 72 0.40 2.66 19.83
CA GLY A 72 -1.03 2.95 19.92
C GLY A 72 -1.45 4.23 19.16
N ALA A 73 -0.58 4.78 18.30
CA ALA A 73 -0.83 6.01 17.54
C ALA A 73 -1.30 5.77 16.09
N VAL A 74 -1.42 4.51 15.66
CA VAL A 74 -1.82 4.13 14.29
C VAL A 74 -2.94 3.11 14.32
N ASP A 75 -3.89 3.25 13.40
CA ASP A 75 -4.94 2.25 13.18
C ASP A 75 -4.54 1.25 12.08
N VAL A 76 -3.76 1.72 11.10
CA VAL A 76 -3.27 0.92 9.97
C VAL A 76 -1.81 1.29 9.71
N LEU A 77 -0.94 0.29 9.70
CA LEU A 77 0.47 0.50 9.39
C LEU A 77 0.66 0.60 7.87
N GLN A 78 1.27 1.67 7.40
CA GLN A 78 1.69 1.79 6.01
C GLN A 78 3.13 1.33 5.85
N ALA A 79 3.43 0.61 4.77
CA ALA A 79 4.80 0.24 4.43
C ALA A 79 4.97 0.16 2.92
N ASP A 80 6.09 0.71 2.43
CA ASP A 80 6.47 0.73 1.02
C ASP A 80 7.57 -0.31 0.77
N VAL A 81 7.28 -1.31 -0.06
CA VAL A 81 8.20 -2.42 -0.36
C VAL A 81 9.49 -1.92 -1.02
N SER A 82 9.45 -0.78 -1.72
CA SER A 82 10.62 -0.18 -2.35
C SER A 82 11.51 0.59 -1.37
N ARG A 83 11.04 0.82 -0.13
CA ARG A 83 11.78 1.55 0.92
C ARG A 83 12.17 0.69 2.11
N CYS A 84 11.26 -0.13 2.61
CA CYS A 84 11.46 -0.91 3.84
C CYS A 84 12.37 -2.14 3.67
N ALA A 85 13.34 -2.10 2.75
CA ALA A 85 14.25 -3.20 2.41
C ALA A 85 13.63 -4.40 1.66
N GLY A 86 12.62 -4.16 0.82
CA GLY A 86 12.14 -5.15 -0.15
C GLY A 86 11.04 -6.08 0.37
N ILE A 87 10.71 -7.10 -0.42
CA ILE A 87 9.58 -8.01 -0.17
C ILE A 87 9.74 -8.76 1.16
N THR A 88 10.93 -9.29 1.43
CA THR A 88 11.20 -10.07 2.66
C THR A 88 10.89 -9.26 3.90
N GLU A 89 11.36 -8.02 3.94
CA GLU A 89 11.18 -7.18 5.11
C GLU A 89 9.76 -6.63 5.18
N TRP A 90 9.13 -6.32 4.04
CA TRP A 90 7.71 -5.94 3.99
C TRP A 90 6.79 -7.04 4.56
N LEU A 91 7.08 -8.32 4.28
CA LEU A 91 6.36 -9.45 4.91
C LEU A 91 6.57 -9.51 6.43
N ARG A 92 7.77 -9.19 6.92
CA ARG A 92 8.05 -9.11 8.37
C ARG A 92 7.32 -7.93 9.01
N VAL A 93 7.26 -6.78 8.34
CA VAL A 93 6.47 -5.63 8.78
C VAL A 93 4.99 -5.98 8.89
N ALA A 94 4.44 -6.69 7.90
CA ALA A 94 3.06 -7.16 7.97
C ALA A 94 2.80 -8.13 9.12
N ALA A 95 3.75 -9.03 9.40
CA ALA A 95 3.68 -9.93 10.55
C ALA A 95 3.75 -9.17 11.89
N VAL A 96 4.58 -8.13 11.99
CA VAL A 96 4.62 -7.25 13.16
C VAL A 96 3.29 -6.53 13.35
N ALA A 97 2.71 -5.95 12.30
CA ALA A 97 1.40 -5.34 12.37
C ALA A 97 0.33 -6.34 12.86
N ALA A 98 0.33 -7.55 12.30
CA ALA A 98 -0.61 -8.60 12.70
C ALA A 98 -0.46 -9.00 14.18
N ALA A 99 0.76 -9.03 14.72
CA ALA A 99 1.02 -9.30 16.13
C ALA A 99 0.49 -8.22 17.08
N HIS A 100 0.19 -7.03 16.55
CA HIS A 100 -0.40 -5.90 17.28
C HIS A 100 -1.88 -5.68 16.91
N ASP A 101 -2.53 -6.65 16.26
CA ASP A 101 -3.91 -6.54 15.76
C ASP A 101 -4.13 -5.38 14.78
N LEU A 102 -3.07 -4.96 14.07
CA LEU A 102 -3.11 -3.89 13.08
C LEU A 102 -3.22 -4.44 11.66
N ALA A 103 -3.99 -3.74 10.84
CA ALA A 103 -3.99 -3.93 9.40
C ALA A 103 -2.76 -3.25 8.76
N VAL A 104 -2.45 -3.65 7.52
CA VAL A 104 -1.40 -3.05 6.70
C VAL A 104 -1.97 -2.46 5.42
N SER A 105 -1.44 -1.29 5.05
CA SER A 105 -1.65 -0.69 3.73
C SER A 105 -0.33 -0.64 2.97
N ALA A 106 -0.30 -1.19 1.76
CA ALA A 106 0.83 -1.07 0.85
C ALA A 106 0.89 0.37 0.30
N HIS A 107 2.02 1.04 0.52
CA HIS A 107 2.27 2.40 0.04
C HIS A 107 3.02 2.37 -1.29
N CYS A 108 2.55 3.15 -2.26
CA CYS A 108 3.18 3.29 -3.57
C CYS A 108 3.40 1.93 -4.29
N ALA A 109 4.37 1.91 -5.23
CA ALA A 109 4.83 0.79 -6.05
C ALA A 109 3.81 -0.35 -6.28
N PRO A 110 2.67 -0.08 -6.95
CA PRO A 110 1.56 -1.05 -7.03
C PRO A 110 2.00 -2.38 -7.65
N SER A 111 2.86 -2.34 -8.66
CA SER A 111 3.35 -3.55 -9.32
C SER A 111 4.26 -4.39 -8.41
N LEU A 112 5.02 -3.78 -7.49
CA LEU A 112 5.86 -4.50 -6.53
C LEU A 112 5.04 -5.11 -5.39
N HIS A 113 3.94 -4.46 -4.99
CA HIS A 113 3.09 -4.94 -3.91
C HIS A 113 2.06 -5.99 -4.34
N ALA A 114 1.60 -5.99 -5.59
CA ALA A 114 0.45 -6.80 -6.02
C ALA A 114 0.58 -8.30 -5.71
N HIS A 115 1.75 -8.89 -5.97
CA HIS A 115 2.01 -10.30 -5.70
C HIS A 115 2.17 -10.62 -4.21
N PRO A 116 3.08 -9.97 -3.45
CA PRO A 116 3.25 -10.28 -2.03
C PRO A 116 2.01 -9.95 -1.20
N ALA A 117 1.21 -8.94 -1.58
CA ALA A 117 -0.04 -8.61 -0.89
C ALA A 117 -1.05 -9.77 -0.89
N CYS A 118 -1.06 -10.63 -1.92
CA CYS A 118 -1.92 -11.82 -1.95
C CYS A 118 -1.58 -12.85 -0.87
N ALA A 119 -0.37 -12.80 -0.29
CA ALA A 119 0.08 -13.72 0.75
C ALA A 119 -0.13 -13.17 2.18
N VAL A 120 -0.58 -11.92 2.33
CA VAL A 120 -0.68 -11.24 3.63
C VAL A 120 -2.14 -11.04 4.02
N PRO A 121 -2.66 -11.75 5.05
CA PRO A 121 -4.08 -11.73 5.39
C PRO A 121 -4.60 -10.40 5.91
N ASN A 122 -3.74 -9.59 6.55
CA ASN A 122 -4.10 -8.31 7.16
C ASN A 122 -3.82 -7.11 6.25
N VAL A 123 -3.56 -7.31 4.94
CA VAL A 123 -3.52 -6.19 3.98
C VAL A 123 -4.94 -5.75 3.67
N VAL A 124 -5.21 -4.47 3.90
CA VAL A 124 -6.52 -3.86 3.62
C VAL A 124 -6.51 -3.01 2.36
N HIS A 125 -5.38 -2.38 2.05
CA HIS A 125 -5.23 -1.49 0.89
C HIS A 125 -3.89 -1.69 0.19
N LEU A 126 -3.92 -1.46 -1.12
CA LEU A 126 -2.74 -1.26 -1.95
C LEU A 126 -2.93 0.04 -2.70
N GLU A 127 -1.99 0.96 -2.53
CA GLU A 127 -2.06 2.26 -3.18
C GLU A 127 -1.76 2.16 -4.68
N TYR A 128 -2.77 2.41 -5.51
CA TYR A 128 -2.58 2.58 -6.95
C TYR A 128 -2.08 3.99 -7.28
N PHE A 129 -0.84 4.28 -6.87
CA PHE A 129 -0.25 5.62 -6.96
C PHE A 129 -0.06 6.04 -8.43
N HIS A 130 -0.60 7.21 -8.80
CA HIS A 130 -0.63 7.67 -10.19
C HIS A 130 0.74 7.64 -10.87
N ASP A 131 1.75 8.22 -10.22
CA ASP A 131 3.06 8.39 -10.85
C ASP A 131 3.75 7.04 -11.04
N HIS A 132 3.72 6.17 -10.04
CA HIS A 132 4.31 4.83 -10.16
C HIS A 132 3.54 3.97 -11.16
N ALA A 133 2.21 3.97 -11.14
CA ALA A 133 1.42 3.25 -12.13
C ALA A 133 1.66 3.76 -13.57
N ARG A 134 1.94 5.06 -13.74
CA ARG A 134 2.31 5.65 -15.03
C ARG A 134 3.72 5.25 -15.46
N VAL A 135 4.70 5.36 -14.56
CA VAL A 135 6.10 5.00 -14.83
C VAL A 135 6.20 3.50 -15.13
N ASP A 136 5.51 2.66 -14.37
CA ASP A 136 5.47 1.22 -14.59
C ASP A 136 4.98 0.91 -16.00
N ARG A 137 3.83 1.47 -16.43
CA ARG A 137 3.30 1.24 -17.79
C ARG A 137 4.23 1.71 -18.89
N LEU A 138 4.97 2.79 -18.62
CA LEU A 138 5.92 3.35 -19.57
C LEU A 138 7.13 2.44 -19.74
N LEU A 139 7.64 1.84 -18.66
CA LEU A 139 8.89 1.09 -18.66
C LEU A 139 8.71 -0.42 -18.81
N PHE A 140 7.56 -0.97 -18.43
CA PHE A 140 7.35 -2.41 -18.34
C PHE A 140 6.14 -2.86 -19.16
N ASP A 141 6.27 -4.05 -19.73
CA ASP A 141 5.14 -4.88 -20.15
C ASP A 141 4.66 -5.73 -18.97
N GLY A 142 3.37 -6.08 -18.95
CA GLY A 142 2.76 -6.90 -17.89
C GLY A 142 2.30 -6.16 -16.63
N VAL A 143 2.25 -4.82 -16.70
CA VAL A 143 1.71 -3.99 -15.61
C VAL A 143 0.22 -4.26 -15.44
N LEU A 144 -0.21 -4.45 -14.20
CA LEU A 144 -1.59 -4.77 -13.87
C LEU A 144 -2.45 -3.50 -13.87
N ASP A 145 -3.59 -3.56 -14.55
CA ASP A 145 -4.63 -2.54 -14.45
C ASP A 145 -5.68 -2.94 -13.40
N PRO A 146 -6.17 -1.97 -12.59
CA PRO A 146 -7.24 -2.26 -11.64
C PRO A 146 -8.55 -2.53 -12.37
N ASN A 147 -9.17 -3.67 -12.07
CA ASN A 147 -10.52 -4.02 -12.50
C ASN A 147 -11.46 -4.01 -11.29
N GLU A 148 -12.54 -3.23 -11.36
CA GLU A 148 -13.47 -3.01 -10.24
C GLU A 148 -12.81 -2.59 -8.90
N GLY A 149 -11.65 -1.91 -9.00
CA GLY A 149 -10.86 -1.48 -7.84
C GLY A 149 -9.89 -2.52 -7.30
N MET A 150 -9.68 -3.64 -8.01
CA MET A 150 -8.79 -4.72 -7.61
C MET A 150 -7.67 -4.94 -8.62
N LEU A 151 -6.45 -5.15 -8.12
CA LEU A 151 -5.35 -5.71 -8.90
C LEU A 151 -5.37 -7.23 -8.76
N THR A 152 -5.30 -7.94 -9.88
CA THR A 152 -5.25 -9.41 -9.89
C THR A 152 -3.96 -9.83 -10.61
N PRO A 153 -3.02 -10.50 -9.92
CA PRO A 153 -1.83 -11.05 -10.57
C PRO A 153 -2.16 -11.97 -11.75
N ASP A 154 -1.39 -11.84 -12.83
CA ASP A 154 -1.46 -12.72 -13.99
C ASP A 154 -0.73 -14.05 -13.71
N LEU A 155 -1.50 -15.11 -13.49
CA LEU A 155 -0.98 -16.43 -13.16
C LEU A 155 -0.29 -17.14 -14.34
N THR A 156 -0.32 -16.57 -15.55
CA THR A 156 0.35 -17.13 -16.73
C THR A 156 1.80 -16.67 -16.88
N ARG A 157 2.21 -15.62 -16.14
CA ARG A 157 3.56 -15.05 -16.18
C ARG A 157 4.30 -15.38 -14.89
N ALA A 158 5.57 -15.79 -15.01
CA ALA A 158 6.40 -16.11 -13.85
C ALA A 158 6.91 -14.85 -13.12
N GLY A 159 7.26 -15.00 -11.84
CA GLY A 159 7.82 -13.93 -11.02
C GLY A 159 6.82 -12.80 -10.79
N MET A 160 7.25 -11.56 -11.03
CA MET A 160 6.40 -10.37 -10.91
C MET A 160 5.54 -10.11 -12.15
N GLY A 161 5.68 -10.92 -13.20
CA GLY A 161 4.98 -10.72 -14.46
C GLY A 161 5.42 -9.49 -15.27
N LEU A 162 6.50 -8.81 -14.88
CA LEU A 162 6.99 -7.61 -15.53
C LEU A 162 8.18 -7.89 -16.45
N GLU A 163 8.18 -7.28 -17.63
CA GLU A 163 9.32 -7.30 -18.55
C GLU A 163 9.71 -5.88 -18.97
N LEU A 164 10.99 -5.52 -18.86
CA LEU A 164 11.47 -4.19 -19.21
C LEU A 164 11.38 -3.96 -20.72
N LYS A 165 10.65 -2.92 -21.13
CA LYS A 165 10.60 -2.41 -22.50
C LYS A 165 11.90 -1.67 -22.80
N ARG A 166 12.96 -2.41 -23.15
CA ARG A 166 14.32 -1.87 -23.31
C ARG A 166 14.41 -0.66 -24.24
N ALA A 167 13.71 -0.70 -25.38
CA ALA A 167 13.69 0.40 -26.33
C ALA A 167 13.08 1.69 -25.73
N ASP A 168 11.98 1.55 -24.98
CA ASP A 168 11.29 2.68 -24.34
C ASP A 168 12.08 3.22 -23.15
N ALA A 169 12.78 2.35 -22.43
CA ALA A 169 13.58 2.70 -21.25
C ALA A 169 14.88 3.45 -21.60
N GLU A 170 15.46 3.24 -22.80
CA GLU A 170 16.79 3.77 -23.15
C GLU A 170 16.87 5.30 -23.05
N ARG A 171 15.81 6.02 -23.46
CA ARG A 171 15.75 7.49 -23.36
C ARG A 171 15.82 8.04 -21.93
N TYR A 172 15.61 7.18 -20.92
CA TYR A 172 15.65 7.54 -19.49
C TYR A 172 16.92 7.07 -18.79
N ARG A 173 17.82 6.39 -19.52
CA ARG A 173 19.05 5.85 -18.96
C ARG A 173 19.90 6.97 -18.35
N ARG A 174 20.36 6.75 -17.12
CA ARG A 174 21.35 7.58 -16.43
C ARG A 174 22.66 6.82 -16.32
N ALA A 175 23.77 7.54 -16.25
CA ALA A 175 25.06 6.93 -15.95
C ALA A 175 25.00 6.28 -14.56
N ALA A 176 25.65 5.13 -14.42
CA ALA A 176 25.77 4.41 -13.16
C ALA A 176 26.80 5.10 -12.25
#